data_AF-A0A6M3KWN4-F1
#
_entry.id   AF-A0A6M3KWN4-F1
#
_cell.length_a   1.000
_cell.length_b   1.000
_cell.length_c   1.000
_cell.angle_alpha   90.00
_cell.angle_beta   90.00
_cell.angle_gamma   90.00
#
_symmetry.space_group_name_H-M   'P 1'
#
loop_
_entity.id
_entity.type
_entity.pdbx_description
1 polymer ?
#
loop_
_entity_poly.entity_id
_entity_poly.type
_entity_poly.pdbx_seq_one_letter_code
_entity_poly.pdbx_strand_id
1 'polypeptide(L)'
;MENMGERSTMSSTGNGEYYDTQLAAAQEYQDWLCREFAKRLYFVLSPTCSRKYQYEAGETWQGAEIKFDKKFHETGNLFIEVAEKTNPRNADYVPSGICRRDNTWLYVIGDYRTVFVFDKKWLQRVRRSGKVKVFDIDRGTSRGFLLTDKWQSHAMLRLNWDNDPLHASIGRAAGPSAQGENSSE
;
A
#
# COMPACT_ATOMS: atom_id res chain seq x y z
N MET A 1 32.46 22.80 -42.56
CA MET A 1 33.17 22.73 -41.26
C MET A 1 32.13 22.58 -40.19
N GLU A 2 32.36 21.61 -39.31
CA GLU A 2 31.38 20.82 -38.58
C GLU A 2 30.51 21.62 -37.61
N ASN A 3 29.21 21.30 -37.60
CA ASN A 3 28.31 21.60 -36.49
C ASN A 3 28.11 20.28 -35.73
N MET A 4 28.94 20.03 -34.71
CA MET A 4 28.78 18.89 -33.82
C MET A 4 27.65 19.21 -32.84
N GLY A 5 26.49 18.61 -33.10
CA GLY A 5 25.38 18.62 -32.15
C GLY A 5 25.75 17.84 -30.89
N GLU A 6 25.72 18.53 -29.75
CA GLU A 6 25.61 17.91 -28.44
C GLU A 6 24.27 17.14 -28.38
N ARG A 7 24.33 15.83 -28.56
CA ARG A 7 23.23 14.94 -28.16
C ARG A 7 23.24 14.85 -26.64
N SER A 8 22.39 15.67 -26.02
CA SER A 8 21.97 15.50 -24.63
C SER A 8 21.41 14.08 -24.44
N THR A 9 22.12 13.27 -23.67
CA THR A 9 21.63 12.00 -23.15
C THR A 9 20.62 12.29 -22.04
N MET A 10 19.32 12.25 -22.36
CA MET A 10 18.25 12.25 -21.35
C MET A 10 18.36 10.97 -20.52
N SER A 11 18.63 11.16 -19.21
CA SER A 11 18.96 10.11 -18.26
C SER A 11 17.75 9.30 -17.80
N SER A 12 17.96 7.99 -17.65
CA SER A 12 17.03 6.97 -17.16
C SER A 12 16.77 7.00 -15.64
N THR A 13 16.91 8.15 -14.98
CA THR A 13 17.03 8.26 -13.52
C THR A 13 15.69 8.35 -12.77
N GLY A 14 14.62 8.86 -13.37
CA GLY A 14 13.39 9.19 -12.64
C GLY A 14 12.49 8.01 -12.18
N ASN A 15 12.58 6.84 -12.81
CA ASN A 15 11.73 5.69 -12.42
C ASN A 15 12.28 4.91 -11.21
N GLY A 16 13.61 4.89 -11.01
CA GLY A 16 14.23 4.22 -9.86
C GLY A 16 13.97 4.97 -8.56
N GLU A 17 14.21 6.29 -8.57
CA GLU A 17 13.99 7.17 -7.41
C GLU A 17 12.52 7.18 -6.95
N TYR A 18 11.57 7.17 -7.90
CA TYR A 18 10.14 7.06 -7.57
C TYR A 18 9.82 5.73 -6.87
N TYR A 19 10.32 4.61 -7.39
CA TYR A 19 10.10 3.30 -6.79
C TYR A 19 10.67 3.23 -5.36
N ASP A 20 11.90 3.71 -5.16
CA ASP A 20 12.56 3.70 -3.86
C ASP A 20 11.80 4.56 -2.84
N THR A 21 11.29 5.72 -3.26
CA THR A 21 10.45 6.60 -2.42
C THR A 21 9.14 5.93 -2.02
N GLN A 22 8.48 5.25 -2.96
CA GLN A 22 7.24 4.54 -2.68
C GLN A 22 7.46 3.35 -1.74
N LEU A 23 8.58 2.63 -1.92
CA LEU A 23 8.98 1.52 -1.06
C LEU A 23 9.28 2.00 0.37
N ALA A 24 10.06 3.07 0.51
CA ALA A 24 10.38 3.65 1.82
C ALA A 24 9.10 4.08 2.57
N ALA A 25 8.20 4.79 1.89
CA ALA A 25 6.93 5.20 2.49
C ALA A 25 6.06 4.01 2.93
N ALA A 26 6.06 2.91 2.17
CA ALA A 26 5.34 1.70 2.56
C ALA A 26 5.96 1.02 3.80
N GLN A 27 7.30 1.04 3.92
CA GLN A 27 8.01 0.53 5.09
C GLN A 27 7.74 1.39 6.34
N GLU A 28 7.80 2.72 6.21
CA GLU A 28 7.46 3.64 7.31
C GLU A 28 6.02 3.45 7.81
N TYR A 29 5.08 3.23 6.89
CA TYR A 29 3.69 2.93 7.25
C TYR A 29 3.58 1.59 7.99
N GLN A 30 4.28 0.56 7.53
CA GLN A 30 4.33 -0.74 8.20
C GLN A 30 4.86 -0.62 9.63
N ASP A 31 5.95 0.11 9.84
CA ASP A 31 6.55 0.31 11.16
C ASP A 31 5.61 1.05 12.11
N TRP A 32 4.97 2.12 11.61
CA TRP A 32 3.93 2.83 12.35
C TRP A 32 2.78 1.90 12.75
N LEU A 33 2.27 1.12 11.81
CA LEU A 33 1.14 0.23 12.04
C LEU A 33 1.48 -0.85 13.07
N CYS A 34 2.64 -1.49 12.96
CA CYS A 34 3.13 -2.47 13.93
C CYS A 34 3.21 -1.88 15.34
N ARG A 35 3.71 -0.64 15.45
CA ARG A 35 3.75 0.09 16.73
C ARG A 35 2.35 0.35 17.28
N GLU A 36 1.42 0.83 16.47
CA GLU A 36 0.06 1.13 16.93
C GLU A 36 -0.71 -0.13 17.34
N PHE A 37 -0.57 -1.22 16.58
CA PHE A 37 -1.17 -2.51 16.94
C PHE A 37 -0.60 -3.05 18.26
N ALA A 38 0.72 -2.97 18.46
CA ALA A 38 1.35 -3.42 19.70
C ALA A 38 0.92 -2.55 20.90
N LYS A 39 0.91 -1.22 20.74
CA LYS A 39 0.62 -0.29 21.85
C LYS A 39 -0.85 -0.23 22.24
N ARG A 40 -1.77 -0.29 21.26
CA ARG A 40 -3.20 -0.04 21.51
C ARG A 40 -4.05 -1.30 21.52
N LEU A 41 -3.70 -2.28 20.68
CA LEU A 41 -4.47 -3.53 20.58
C LEU A 41 -3.80 -4.67 21.34
N TYR A 42 -2.61 -4.43 21.91
CA TYR A 42 -1.78 -5.46 22.52
C TYR A 42 -1.53 -6.65 21.58
N PHE A 43 -1.50 -6.37 20.28
CA PHE A 43 -1.32 -7.35 19.23
C PHE A 43 -0.04 -7.03 18.47
N VAL A 44 0.93 -7.94 18.50
CA VAL A 44 2.22 -7.74 17.83
C VAL A 44 2.15 -8.30 16.42
N LEU A 45 2.32 -7.43 15.43
CA LEU A 45 2.62 -7.79 14.05
C LEU A 45 4.15 -7.85 13.91
N SER A 46 4.67 -8.95 13.40
CA SER A 46 6.10 -9.20 13.22
C SER A 46 6.42 -9.31 11.74
N PRO A 47 6.86 -8.21 11.09
CA PRO A 47 7.17 -8.21 9.68
C PRO A 47 8.34 -9.11 9.32
N THR A 48 8.31 -9.65 8.10
CA THR A 48 9.47 -10.29 7.48
C THR A 48 10.27 -9.21 6.73
N CYS A 49 11.55 -9.07 7.07
CA CYS A 49 12.36 -7.97 6.51
C CYS A 49 13.07 -8.35 5.21
N SER A 50 13.52 -9.59 5.08
CA SER A 50 14.24 -10.03 3.88
C SER A 50 13.25 -10.35 2.76
N ARG A 51 13.61 -10.02 1.51
CA ARG A 51 12.84 -10.43 0.32
C ARG A 51 12.57 -11.94 0.30
N LYS A 52 13.56 -12.76 0.66
CA LYS A 52 13.43 -14.22 0.73
C LYS A 52 12.21 -14.63 1.56
N TYR A 53 12.17 -14.21 2.83
CA TYR A 53 11.05 -14.55 3.73
C TYR A 53 9.74 -13.85 3.37
N GLN A 54 9.77 -12.64 2.79
CA GLN A 54 8.56 -11.99 2.28
C GLN A 54 7.89 -12.83 1.18
N TYR A 55 8.68 -13.44 0.29
CA TYR A 55 8.15 -14.30 -0.78
C TYR A 55 7.79 -15.71 -0.29
N GLU A 56 8.61 -16.30 0.58
CA GLU A 56 8.42 -17.69 1.03
C GLU A 56 7.35 -17.83 2.11
N ALA A 57 7.30 -16.90 3.06
CA ALA A 57 6.39 -16.96 4.20
C ALA A 57 5.20 -16.01 4.05
N GLY A 58 5.45 -14.76 3.66
CA GLY A 58 4.48 -13.66 3.62
C GLY A 58 5.03 -12.42 4.33
N GLU A 59 4.28 -11.31 4.33
CA GLU A 59 4.75 -10.02 4.86
C GLU A 59 4.91 -10.00 6.40
N THR A 60 4.17 -10.85 7.12
CA THR A 60 4.31 -11.00 8.58
C THR A 60 4.22 -12.46 8.99
N TRP A 61 4.82 -12.82 10.13
CA TRP A 61 4.73 -14.18 10.69
C TRP A 61 3.30 -14.56 11.10
N GLN A 62 2.48 -13.58 11.47
CA GLN A 62 1.09 -13.77 11.85
C GLN A 62 0.15 -13.98 10.65
N GLY A 63 0.64 -13.79 9.41
CA GLY A 63 -0.17 -13.92 8.19
C GLY A 63 -1.05 -12.71 7.89
N ALA A 64 -0.58 -11.52 8.25
CA ALA A 64 -1.12 -10.24 7.78
C ALA A 64 -0.27 -9.70 6.61
N GLU A 65 -0.96 -9.26 5.55
CA GLU A 65 -0.43 -8.43 4.47
C GLU A 65 -0.83 -6.97 4.74
N ILE A 66 0.15 -6.07 4.70
CA ILE A 66 0.02 -4.66 5.09
C ILE A 66 0.17 -3.79 3.84
N LYS A 67 -0.85 -2.99 3.54
CA LYS A 67 -0.84 -2.05 2.40
C LYS A 67 -1.07 -0.62 2.84
N PHE A 68 -0.22 0.27 2.36
CA PHE A 68 -0.40 1.70 2.51
C PHE A 68 -1.20 2.25 1.32
N ASP A 69 -2.42 2.74 1.57
CA ASP A 69 -3.27 3.40 0.58
C ASP A 69 -3.21 4.93 0.77
N LYS A 70 -2.25 5.55 0.08
CA LYS A 70 -2.02 7.01 0.14
C LYS A 70 -3.23 7.84 -0.30
N LYS A 71 -4.14 7.25 -1.07
CA LYS A 71 -5.28 7.96 -1.68
C LYS A 71 -6.60 7.68 -0.98
N PHE A 72 -6.58 6.90 0.10
CA PHE A 72 -7.81 6.53 0.81
C PHE A 72 -8.58 7.79 1.26
N HIS A 73 -7.91 8.73 1.93
CA HIS A 73 -8.59 9.93 2.40
C HIS A 73 -9.05 10.88 1.29
N GLU A 74 -8.38 10.87 0.13
CA GLU A 74 -8.78 11.68 -1.04
C GLU A 74 -9.99 11.07 -1.76
N THR A 75 -10.02 9.75 -1.87
CA THR A 75 -10.99 9.05 -2.75
C THR A 75 -12.13 8.39 -2.00
N GLY A 76 -11.97 8.13 -0.70
CA GLY A 76 -12.87 7.32 0.12
C GLY A 76 -12.92 5.84 -0.27
N ASN A 77 -12.04 5.37 -1.18
CA ASN A 77 -12.03 4.00 -1.67
C ASN A 77 -10.70 3.32 -1.32
N LEU A 78 -10.75 2.02 -1.05
CA LEU A 78 -9.53 1.21 -0.87
C LEU A 78 -9.22 0.46 -2.15
N PHE A 79 -7.98 0.51 -2.61
CA PHE A 79 -7.54 -0.33 -3.73
C PHE A 79 -7.10 -1.71 -3.25
N ILE A 80 -7.80 -2.76 -3.71
CA ILE A 80 -7.49 -4.15 -3.38
C ILE A 80 -6.77 -4.81 -4.54
N GLU A 81 -5.48 -5.07 -4.35
CA GLU A 81 -4.63 -5.68 -5.37
C GLU A 81 -4.89 -7.18 -5.53
N VAL A 82 -4.90 -7.67 -6.77
CA VAL A 82 -5.08 -9.08 -7.13
C VAL A 82 -3.94 -9.64 -7.99
N ALA A 83 -3.18 -8.79 -8.68
CA ALA A 83 -2.05 -9.21 -9.50
C ALA A 83 -1.10 -8.03 -9.78
N GLU A 84 0.17 -8.33 -10.04
CA GLU A 84 1.20 -7.32 -10.32
C GLU A 84 2.11 -7.73 -11.50
N LYS A 85 2.89 -6.77 -11.97
CA LYS A 85 4.00 -6.91 -12.92
C LYS A 85 5.17 -6.09 -12.41
N THR A 86 6.36 -6.69 -12.41
CA THR A 86 7.60 -5.96 -12.11
C THR A 86 7.90 -4.89 -13.16
N ASN A 87 7.45 -5.07 -14.40
CA ASN A 87 7.61 -4.10 -15.48
C ASN A 87 6.33 -4.04 -16.35
N PRO A 88 5.83 -2.86 -16.73
CA PRO A 88 4.65 -2.73 -17.60
C PRO A 88 4.76 -3.51 -18.93
N ARG A 89 5.99 -3.69 -19.43
CA ARG A 89 6.26 -4.42 -20.68
C ARG A 89 6.16 -5.93 -20.55
N ASN A 90 6.09 -6.47 -19.34
CA ASN A 90 5.89 -7.90 -19.15
C ASN A 90 4.52 -8.29 -19.71
N ALA A 91 4.43 -9.39 -20.45
CA ALA A 91 3.17 -9.86 -21.01
C ALA A 91 2.19 -10.23 -19.89
N ASP A 92 2.67 -11.03 -18.93
CA ASP A 92 1.84 -11.68 -17.94
C ASP A 92 1.86 -10.99 -16.59
N TYR A 93 0.68 -10.93 -15.97
CA TYR A 93 0.53 -10.58 -14.56
C TYR A 93 0.82 -11.82 -13.69
N VAL A 94 1.48 -11.62 -12.56
CA VAL A 94 1.65 -12.66 -11.55
C VAL A 94 0.67 -12.44 -10.40
N PRO A 95 0.17 -13.50 -9.73
CA PRO A 95 -0.70 -13.36 -8.58
C PRO A 95 -0.04 -12.56 -7.45
N SER A 96 -0.73 -11.54 -6.95
CA SER A 96 -0.27 -10.67 -5.85
C SER A 96 -1.45 -10.29 -4.95
N GLY A 97 -1.18 -9.53 -3.89
CA GLY A 97 -2.18 -9.11 -2.94
C GLY A 97 -3.02 -10.27 -2.41
N ILE A 98 -4.35 -10.11 -2.49
CA ILE A 98 -5.29 -11.13 -2.01
C ILE A 98 -5.22 -12.46 -2.79
N CYS A 99 -4.49 -12.54 -3.90
CA CYS A 99 -4.31 -13.75 -4.71
C CYS A 99 -2.93 -14.40 -4.55
N ARG A 100 -2.00 -13.79 -3.80
CA ARG A 100 -0.72 -14.41 -3.49
C ARG A 100 -0.92 -15.71 -2.69
N ARG A 101 -0.11 -16.73 -2.95
CA ARG A 101 -0.15 -18.04 -2.29
C ARG A 101 0.92 -18.12 -1.19
N ASP A 102 0.63 -17.45 -0.09
CA ASP A 102 1.48 -17.31 1.10
C ASP A 102 0.66 -17.59 2.38
N ASN A 103 1.22 -17.29 3.55
CA ASN A 103 0.52 -17.46 4.83
C ASN A 103 -0.59 -16.42 5.08
N THR A 104 -0.79 -15.46 4.18
CA THR A 104 -1.68 -14.32 4.41
C THR A 104 -3.13 -14.77 4.54
N TRP A 105 -3.77 -14.40 5.65
CA TRP A 105 -5.20 -14.55 5.90
C TRP A 105 -5.86 -13.23 6.35
N LEU A 106 -5.07 -12.28 6.88
CA LEU A 106 -5.49 -10.90 7.14
C LEU A 106 -4.96 -9.96 6.07
N TYR A 107 -5.81 -9.07 5.56
CA TYR A 107 -5.44 -7.98 4.67
C TYR A 107 -5.67 -6.66 5.40
N VAL A 108 -4.58 -6.00 5.77
CA VAL A 108 -4.57 -4.75 6.55
C VAL A 108 -4.23 -3.61 5.61
N ILE A 109 -5.15 -2.66 5.45
CA ILE A 109 -5.01 -1.57 4.47
C ILE A 109 -5.54 -0.26 5.04
N GLY A 110 -4.91 0.85 4.67
CA GLY A 110 -5.36 2.16 5.05
C GLY A 110 -4.26 3.19 4.97
N ASP A 111 -4.41 4.26 5.75
CA ASP A 111 -3.45 5.33 5.92
C ASP A 111 -3.17 5.57 7.41
N TYR A 112 -2.39 6.61 7.72
CA TYR A 112 -2.03 6.98 9.10
C TYR A 112 -3.24 7.43 9.96
N ARG A 113 -4.43 7.59 9.38
CA ARG A 113 -5.64 8.07 10.07
C ARG A 113 -6.67 6.96 10.22
N THR A 114 -6.86 6.14 9.19
CA THR A 114 -7.83 5.05 9.19
C THR A 114 -7.22 3.76 8.68
N VAL A 115 -7.41 2.68 9.43
CA VAL A 115 -6.95 1.33 9.07
C VAL A 115 -8.14 0.38 9.05
N PHE A 116 -8.16 -0.49 8.05
CA PHE A 116 -9.11 -1.57 7.91
C PHE A 116 -8.39 -2.91 7.94
N VAL A 117 -9.02 -3.89 8.60
CA VAL A 117 -8.57 -5.28 8.60
C VAL A 117 -9.67 -6.15 7.99
N PHE A 118 -9.35 -6.89 6.95
CA PHE A 118 -10.26 -7.82 6.29
C PHE A 118 -9.74 -9.25 6.33
N ASP A 119 -10.66 -10.21 6.34
CA ASP A 119 -10.36 -11.59 5.97
C ASP A 119 -10.06 -11.66 4.46
N LYS A 120 -8.89 -12.22 4.09
CA LYS A 120 -8.47 -12.37 2.70
C LYS A 120 -9.49 -13.18 1.89
N LYS A 121 -10.08 -14.24 2.47
CA LYS A 121 -11.05 -15.08 1.77
C LYS A 121 -12.34 -14.32 1.47
N TRP A 122 -12.76 -13.40 2.34
CA TRP A 122 -13.87 -12.51 2.10
C TRP A 122 -13.61 -11.56 0.92
N LEU A 123 -12.44 -10.91 0.86
CA LEU A 123 -12.06 -10.07 -0.28
C LEU A 123 -12.04 -10.86 -1.60
N GLN A 124 -11.53 -12.10 -1.56
CA GLN A 124 -11.58 -12.99 -2.72
C GLN A 124 -13.01 -13.35 -3.15
N ARG A 125 -13.95 -13.50 -2.20
CA ARG A 125 -15.37 -13.70 -2.51
C ARG A 125 -15.99 -12.46 -3.14
N VAL A 126 -15.66 -11.26 -2.65
CA VAL A 126 -16.10 -10.00 -3.26
C VAL A 126 -15.64 -9.93 -4.71
N ARG A 127 -14.36 -10.21 -4.97
CA ARG A 127 -13.81 -10.29 -6.33
C ARG A 127 -14.58 -11.28 -7.22
N ARG A 128 -14.87 -12.49 -6.72
CA ARG A 128 -15.59 -13.54 -7.47
C ARG A 128 -17.08 -13.27 -7.65
N SER A 129 -17.66 -12.32 -6.91
CA SER A 129 -19.10 -12.05 -6.94
C SER A 129 -19.60 -11.40 -8.24
N GLY A 130 -18.69 -10.87 -9.07
CA GLY A 130 -19.04 -10.10 -10.27
C GLY A 130 -19.54 -8.68 -9.98
N LYS A 131 -19.62 -8.27 -8.71
CA LYS A 131 -20.10 -6.93 -8.28
C LYS A 131 -19.02 -5.85 -8.29
N VAL A 132 -17.76 -6.23 -8.45
CA VAL A 132 -16.62 -5.31 -8.55
C VAL A 132 -15.91 -5.52 -9.88
N LYS A 133 -15.47 -4.43 -10.50
CA LYS A 133 -14.70 -4.48 -11.74
C LYS A 133 -13.22 -4.48 -11.39
N VAL A 134 -12.47 -5.44 -11.93
CA VAL A 134 -11.01 -5.47 -11.86
C VAL A 134 -10.44 -4.62 -13.00
N PHE A 135 -9.46 -3.79 -12.70
CA PHE A 135 -8.81 -2.89 -13.65
C PHE A 135 -7.33 -2.71 -13.30
N ASP A 136 -6.59 -2.15 -14.26
CA ASP A 136 -5.15 -1.91 -14.14
C ASP A 136 -4.90 -0.50 -13.60
N ILE A 137 -3.95 -0.37 -12.69
CA ILE A 137 -3.45 0.89 -12.17
C ILE A 137 -1.94 0.97 -12.34
N ASP A 138 -1.39 2.14 -12.01
CA ASP A 138 0.05 2.39 -11.94
C ASP A 138 0.79 2.06 -13.24
N ARG A 139 0.37 2.71 -14.34
CA ARG A 139 0.94 2.50 -15.68
C ARG A 139 0.90 1.04 -16.16
N GLY A 140 0.03 0.21 -15.59
CA GLY A 140 -0.13 -1.20 -15.95
C GLY A 140 0.75 -2.17 -15.16
N THR A 141 1.31 -1.76 -14.02
CA THR A 141 2.08 -2.66 -13.15
C THR A 141 1.24 -3.35 -12.08
N SER A 142 0.08 -2.79 -11.70
CA SER A 142 -0.78 -3.40 -10.69
C SER A 142 -2.21 -3.55 -11.23
N ARG A 143 -2.91 -4.58 -10.76
CA ARG A 143 -4.27 -4.92 -11.14
C ARG A 143 -5.07 -5.22 -9.88
N GLY A 144 -6.26 -4.63 -9.77
CA GLY A 144 -7.08 -4.72 -8.57
C GLY A 144 -8.48 -4.18 -8.77
N PHE A 145 -9.20 -3.97 -7.68
CA PHE A 145 -10.54 -3.37 -7.69
C PHE A 145 -10.69 -2.40 -6.51
N LEU A 146 -11.64 -1.47 -6.61
CA LEU A 146 -11.95 -0.56 -5.52
C LEU A 146 -12.98 -1.16 -4.58
N LEU A 147 -12.71 -1.07 -3.28
CA LEU A 147 -13.64 -1.35 -2.21
C LEU A 147 -14.26 -0.02 -1.77
N THR A 148 -15.53 0.20 -2.11
CA THR A 148 -16.30 1.39 -1.71
C THR A 148 -16.75 1.32 -0.26
N ASP A 149 -17.20 2.44 0.32
CA ASP A 149 -17.71 2.52 1.71
C ASP A 149 -18.69 1.39 2.09
N LYS A 150 -19.66 1.09 1.20
CA LYS A 150 -20.58 -0.05 1.35
C LYS A 150 -19.87 -1.36 1.70
N TRP A 151 -18.78 -1.67 1.01
CA TRP A 151 -18.03 -2.90 1.19
C TRP A 151 -17.03 -2.79 2.35
N GLN A 152 -16.50 -1.59 2.61
CA GLN A 152 -15.60 -1.32 3.74
C GLN A 152 -16.25 -1.62 5.09
N SER A 153 -17.57 -1.48 5.20
CA SER A 153 -18.36 -1.82 6.40
C SER A 153 -18.21 -3.29 6.87
N HIS A 154 -17.74 -4.17 5.99
CA HIS A 154 -17.48 -5.57 6.30
C HIS A 154 -16.07 -5.85 6.84
N ALA A 155 -15.26 -4.81 7.08
CA ALA A 155 -14.00 -4.97 7.77
C ALA A 155 -14.22 -5.66 9.12
N MET A 156 -13.35 -6.62 9.45
CA MET A 156 -13.35 -7.26 10.76
C MET A 156 -13.00 -6.26 11.86
N LEU A 157 -12.15 -5.29 11.51
CA LEU A 157 -11.77 -4.19 12.36
C LEU A 157 -11.60 -2.93 11.50
N ARG A 158 -12.17 -1.82 11.97
CA ARG A 158 -11.92 -0.48 11.45
C ARG A 158 -11.46 0.39 12.61
N LEU A 159 -10.26 0.93 12.49
CA LEU A 159 -9.67 1.82 13.47
C LEU A 159 -9.57 3.22 12.85
N ASN A 160 -9.97 4.23 13.61
CA ASN A 160 -9.88 5.62 13.20
C ASN A 160 -9.19 6.41 14.32
N TRP A 161 -7.99 6.90 14.03
CA TRP A 161 -7.12 7.58 14.99
C TRP A 161 -7.41 9.07 15.13
N ASP A 162 -8.18 9.67 14.23
CA ASP A 162 -8.57 11.08 14.36
C ASP A 162 -9.46 11.31 15.59
N ASN A 163 -10.16 10.27 16.06
CA ASN A 163 -11.08 10.32 17.20
C ASN A 163 -10.49 9.70 18.47
N ASP A 164 -9.21 9.34 18.49
CA ASP A 164 -8.59 8.70 19.65
C ASP A 164 -7.99 9.76 20.60
N PRO A 165 -8.46 9.87 21.86
CA PRO A 165 -7.94 10.84 22.81
C PRO A 165 -6.42 10.69 23.10
N LEU A 166 -5.84 9.50 22.87
CA LEU A 166 -4.39 9.27 22.98
C LEU A 166 -3.61 9.80 21.78
N HIS A 167 -4.25 10.05 20.64
CA HIS A 167 -3.61 10.64 19.45
C HIS A 167 -3.45 12.17 19.57
N ALA A 168 -4.23 12.83 20.44
CA ALA A 168 -4.10 14.26 20.71
C ALA A 168 -2.93 14.61 21.65
N SER A 169 -2.47 13.68 22.48
CA SER A 169 -1.44 13.92 23.51
C SER A 169 -0.02 13.57 23.09
N ILE A 170 0.13 12.68 22.10
CA ILE A 170 1.42 12.39 21.46
C ILE A 170 1.45 13.26 20.21
N GLY A 171 2.02 14.46 20.34
CA GLY A 171 1.96 15.54 19.34
C GLY A 171 2.06 15.03 17.91
N ARG A 172 1.19 15.57 17.03
CA ARG A 172 1.09 15.24 15.61
C ARG A 172 2.44 14.77 15.08
N ALA A 173 2.65 13.46 15.01
CA ALA A 173 3.73 12.94 14.20
C ALA A 173 3.27 13.24 12.78
N ALA A 174 3.60 14.44 12.31
CA ALA A 174 3.44 14.80 10.92
C ALA A 174 4.16 13.69 10.16
N GLY A 175 3.39 12.84 9.48
CA GLY A 175 3.94 12.11 8.35
C GLY A 175 4.63 13.14 7.45
N PRO A 176 5.73 12.77 6.76
CA PRO A 176 6.56 13.71 6.03
C PRO A 176 5.68 14.65 5.21
N SER A 177 5.73 15.94 5.57
CA SER A 177 4.89 16.97 4.98
C SER A 177 5.26 17.11 3.51
N ALA A 178 4.32 16.81 2.63
CA ALA A 178 4.33 17.29 1.26
C ALA A 178 4.20 18.82 1.30
N GLN A 179 5.33 19.52 1.33
CA GLN A 179 5.42 20.94 1.00
C GLN A 179 6.64 21.15 0.10
N GLY A 180 6.42 20.95 -1.20
CA GLY A 180 7.02 21.81 -2.20
C GLY A 180 5.93 22.78 -2.64
N GLU A 181 6.11 24.07 -2.37
CA GLU A 181 5.56 25.16 -3.17
C GLU A 181 6.21 26.49 -2.77
N ASN A 182 6.88 27.08 -3.76
CA ASN A 182 7.11 28.49 -4.03
C ASN A 182 7.14 29.50 -2.87
N SER A 183 8.29 30.16 -2.73
CA SER A 183 8.32 31.62 -2.62
C SER A 183 9.55 32.15 -3.36
N SER A 184 9.25 32.76 -4.50
CA SER A 184 10.00 33.83 -5.14
C SER A 184 10.48 34.87 -4.12
N GLU A 185 11.76 35.21 -4.20
CA GLU A 185 12.32 36.58 -4.21
C GLU A 185 13.70 36.55 -4.89
#